data_AF-A0A6L3ACZ8-F1
#
_entry.id   AF-A0A6L3ACZ8-F1
#
_cell.length_a   1.000
_cell.length_b   1.000
_cell.length_c   1.000
_cell.angle_alpha   90.00
_cell.angle_beta   90.00
_cell.angle_gamma   90.00
#
_symmetry.space_group_name_H-M   'P 1'
#
loop_
_entity.id
_entity.type
_entity.pdbx_description
1 polymer ?
#
loop_
_entity_poly.entity_id
_entity_poly.type
_entity_poly.pdbx_seq_one_letter_code
_entity_poly.pdbx_strand_id
1 'polypeptide(L)'
;ALGRYGVTANSIAPGAATRMTDTVPDERRLGGAPVRAESAEGTERDPANIAPTCLYLASEEGGWITGKCFGVAGFRVTLYNNIAPQVVLQGTEPWSTGVLFERFPQAFGQAIPESERPKPVPATA
;
A
#
# COMPACT_ATOMS: atom_id res chain seq x y z
N ALA A 1 9.25 -14.59 7.24
CA ALA A 1 7.80 -14.38 7.46
C ALA A 1 7.37 -15.09 8.75
N LEU A 2 6.68 -14.40 9.67
CA LEU A 2 6.17 -14.96 10.94
C LEU A 2 4.94 -15.87 10.76
N GLY A 3 4.35 -15.90 9.56
CA GLY A 3 3.22 -16.79 9.26
C GLY A 3 3.49 -18.26 9.55
N ARG A 4 4.77 -18.71 9.50
CA ARG A 4 5.17 -20.06 9.90
C ARG A 4 4.97 -20.38 11.40
N TYR A 5 4.72 -19.36 12.23
CA TYR A 5 4.45 -19.47 13.67
C TYR A 5 3.00 -19.06 14.00
N GLY A 6 2.13 -18.94 13.00
CA GLY A 6 0.72 -18.59 13.19
C GLY A 6 0.45 -17.11 13.47
N VAL A 7 1.44 -16.23 13.32
CA VAL A 7 1.26 -14.77 13.54
C VAL A 7 0.94 -14.07 12.21
N THR A 8 -0.11 -13.26 12.21
CA THR A 8 -0.50 -12.38 11.10
C THR A 8 -0.05 -10.94 11.33
N ALA A 9 0.15 -10.19 10.24
CA ALA A 9 0.42 -8.76 10.30
C ALA A 9 -0.15 -8.05 9.07
N ASN A 10 -0.94 -7.00 9.27
CA ASN A 10 -1.61 -6.24 8.21
C ASN A 10 -1.53 -4.73 8.50
N SER A 11 -1.94 -3.90 7.55
CA SER A 11 -2.00 -2.44 7.68
C SER A 11 -3.37 -1.90 7.25
N ILE A 12 -3.74 -0.75 7.81
CA ILE A 12 -5.00 -0.06 7.51
C ILE A 12 -4.71 1.42 7.20
N ALA A 13 -5.30 1.94 6.12
CA ALA A 13 -5.35 3.34 5.73
C ALA A 13 -6.78 3.88 6.02
N PRO A 14 -7.02 4.46 7.21
CA PRO A 14 -8.35 4.88 7.62
C PRO A 14 -8.75 6.24 7.03
N GLY A 15 -10.03 6.40 6.73
CA GLY A 15 -10.67 7.65 6.35
C GLY A 15 -11.84 7.99 7.26
N ALA A 16 -11.57 8.72 8.34
CA ALA A 16 -12.57 9.16 9.32
C ALA A 16 -12.39 10.65 9.67
N ALA A 17 -13.41 11.27 10.24
CA ALA A 17 -13.38 12.60 10.82
C ALA A 17 -13.02 12.50 12.31
N THR A 18 -11.88 13.08 12.67
CA THR A 18 -11.36 13.15 14.03
C THR A 18 -10.88 14.57 14.27
N ARG A 19 -10.69 14.95 15.56
CA ARG A 19 -10.06 16.23 15.92
C ARG A 19 -8.74 16.46 15.15
N MET A 20 -8.04 15.39 14.80
CA MET A 20 -6.82 15.42 13.99
C MET A 20 -7.06 15.77 12.51
N THR A 21 -8.10 15.22 11.86
CA THR A 21 -8.36 15.52 10.44
C THR A 21 -9.07 16.86 10.24
N ASP A 22 -9.69 17.40 11.28
CA ASP A 22 -10.37 18.72 11.26
C ASP A 22 -9.40 19.89 11.08
N THR A 23 -8.14 19.73 11.50
CA THR A 23 -7.11 20.77 11.36
C THR A 23 -6.52 20.87 9.95
N VAL A 24 -6.82 19.91 9.04
CA VAL A 24 -6.41 20.00 7.62
C VAL A 24 -7.08 21.23 6.98
N PRO A 25 -6.43 22.02 6.12
CA PRO A 25 -7.09 23.12 5.42
C PRO A 25 -8.11 22.62 4.40
N ASP A 26 -9.24 23.30 4.25
CA ASP A 26 -10.32 22.90 3.32
C ASP A 26 -9.84 22.81 1.86
N GLU A 27 -8.94 23.69 1.44
CA GLU A 27 -8.33 23.71 0.10
C GLU A 27 -7.52 22.45 -0.23
N ARG A 28 -7.05 21.72 0.79
CA ARG A 28 -6.26 20.49 0.66
C ARG A 28 -7.11 19.23 0.78
N ARG A 29 -8.41 19.36 1.04
CA ARG A 29 -9.33 18.23 1.17
C ARG A 29 -9.85 17.81 -0.21
N LEU A 30 -9.70 16.53 -0.51
CA LEU A 30 -10.28 15.92 -1.71
C LEU A 30 -11.71 15.47 -1.39
N GLY A 31 -12.71 16.20 -1.93
CA GLY A 31 -14.12 15.82 -1.92
C GLY A 31 -14.98 16.44 -0.81
N GLY A 32 -16.04 17.15 -1.23
CA GLY A 32 -17.21 17.53 -0.41
C GLY A 32 -16.97 18.50 0.75
N ALA A 33 -18.08 18.97 1.35
CA ALA A 33 -18.04 19.74 2.58
C ALA A 33 -17.58 18.86 3.75
N PRO A 34 -16.68 19.33 4.64
CA PRO A 34 -16.10 18.51 5.69
C PRO A 34 -17.10 18.20 6.79
N VAL A 35 -17.23 16.91 7.14
CA VAL A 35 -17.82 16.50 8.43
C VAL A 35 -16.76 16.71 9.50
N ARG A 36 -17.07 17.53 10.52
CA ARG A 36 -16.19 17.78 11.66
C ARG A 36 -16.33 16.65 12.69
N ALA A 37 -15.31 16.46 13.51
CA ALA A 37 -15.27 15.40 14.51
C ALA A 37 -16.47 15.46 15.47
N GLU A 38 -16.86 16.67 15.88
CA GLU A 38 -18.02 16.91 16.76
C GLU A 38 -19.36 16.53 16.13
N SER A 39 -19.41 16.43 14.80
CA SER A 39 -20.60 16.06 14.03
C SER A 39 -20.44 14.73 13.29
N ALA A 40 -19.38 13.97 13.58
CA ALA A 40 -19.04 12.76 12.84
C ALA A 40 -19.83 11.54 13.30
N GLU A 41 -20.31 11.55 14.55
CA GLU A 41 -21.02 10.43 15.16
C GLU A 41 -22.21 9.99 14.29
N GLY A 42 -22.28 8.69 13.99
CA GLY A 42 -23.35 8.10 13.17
C GLY A 42 -23.25 8.37 11.66
N THR A 43 -22.21 9.09 11.20
CA THR A 43 -21.98 9.34 9.76
C THR A 43 -21.01 8.33 9.14
N GLU A 44 -20.85 8.33 7.82
CA GLU A 44 -19.77 7.58 7.15
C GLU A 44 -18.36 8.05 7.58
N ARG A 45 -18.25 9.25 8.16
CA ARG A 45 -16.98 9.77 8.66
C ARG A 45 -16.75 9.42 10.12
N ASP A 46 -17.69 8.74 10.79
CA ASP A 46 -17.52 8.29 12.18
C ASP A 46 -16.29 7.37 12.29
N PRO A 47 -15.33 7.67 13.18
CA PRO A 47 -14.21 6.77 13.49
C PRO A 47 -14.62 5.36 13.94
N ALA A 48 -15.82 5.22 14.52
CA ALA A 48 -16.34 3.93 14.95
C ALA A 48 -16.47 2.93 13.79
N ASN A 49 -16.65 3.41 12.55
CA ASN A 49 -16.73 2.58 11.35
C ASN A 49 -15.42 1.81 11.05
N ILE A 50 -14.27 2.23 11.62
CA ILE A 50 -12.99 1.54 11.43
C ILE A 50 -12.89 0.29 12.32
N ALA A 51 -13.53 0.30 13.49
CA ALA A 51 -13.36 -0.71 14.54
C ALA A 51 -13.72 -2.15 14.11
N PRO A 52 -14.81 -2.40 13.33
CA PRO A 52 -15.15 -3.76 12.91
C PRO A 52 -14.08 -4.44 12.07
N THR A 53 -13.44 -3.70 11.15
CA THR A 53 -12.34 -4.26 10.33
C THR A 53 -11.14 -4.62 11.19
N CYS A 54 -10.79 -3.76 12.16
CA CYS A 54 -9.72 -4.05 13.10
C CYS A 54 -10.04 -5.30 13.94
N LEU A 55 -11.27 -5.41 14.44
CA LEU A 55 -11.71 -6.54 15.23
C LEU A 55 -11.64 -7.84 14.44
N TYR A 56 -12.10 -7.86 13.18
CA TYR A 56 -12.00 -9.04 12.32
C TYR A 56 -10.54 -9.45 12.09
N LEU A 57 -9.64 -8.50 11.80
CA LEU A 57 -8.23 -8.80 11.61
C LEU A 57 -7.53 -9.32 12.88
N ALA A 58 -8.06 -8.97 14.07
CA ALA A 58 -7.54 -9.42 15.36
C ALA A 58 -8.22 -10.71 15.88
N SER A 59 -9.30 -11.16 15.23
CA SER A 59 -10.02 -12.38 15.59
C SER A 59 -9.30 -13.62 15.09
N GLU A 60 -9.71 -14.78 15.62
CA GLU A 60 -9.22 -16.09 15.13
C GLU A 60 -9.56 -16.29 13.65
N GLU A 61 -10.73 -15.83 13.23
CA GLU A 61 -11.21 -15.83 11.85
C GLU A 61 -10.36 -14.94 10.92
N GLY A 62 -9.60 -13.99 11.47
CA GLY A 62 -8.64 -13.14 10.74
C GLY A 62 -7.27 -13.79 10.51
N GLY A 63 -7.01 -14.96 11.12
CA GLY A 63 -5.71 -15.63 11.13
C GLY A 63 -5.13 -16.02 9.76
N TRP A 64 -5.94 -15.98 8.70
CA TRP A 64 -5.51 -16.27 7.33
C TRP A 64 -5.00 -15.04 6.56
N ILE A 65 -5.16 -13.82 7.09
CA ILE A 65 -4.82 -12.58 6.39
C ILE A 65 -3.47 -12.06 6.90
N THR A 66 -2.46 -11.99 6.05
CA THR A 66 -1.15 -11.41 6.41
C THR A 66 -0.48 -10.72 5.21
N GLY A 67 0.34 -9.71 5.49
CA GLY A 67 1.08 -8.93 4.49
C GLY A 67 0.16 -8.16 3.55
N LYS A 68 -0.94 -7.61 4.08
CA LYS A 68 -1.95 -6.87 3.33
C LYS A 68 -2.11 -5.45 3.87
N CYS A 69 -2.58 -4.55 3.01
CA CYS A 69 -2.89 -3.17 3.34
C CYS A 69 -4.35 -2.90 3.00
N PHE A 70 -5.11 -2.27 3.89
CA PHE A 70 -6.56 -2.06 3.72
C PHE A 70 -6.95 -0.59 3.83
N GLY A 71 -7.65 -0.01 2.85
CA GLY A 71 -8.30 1.28 3.02
C GLY A 71 -9.63 1.12 3.74
N VAL A 72 -9.91 1.84 4.82
CA VAL A 72 -11.19 1.71 5.54
C VAL A 72 -11.79 3.09 5.76
N ALA A 73 -12.97 3.36 5.22
CA ALA A 73 -13.65 4.64 5.37
C ALA A 73 -15.16 4.46 5.28
N GLY A 74 -15.89 4.88 6.32
CA GLY A 74 -17.32 4.64 6.44
C GLY A 74 -17.67 3.18 6.21
N PHE A 75 -18.56 2.93 5.26
CA PHE A 75 -19.05 1.58 4.97
C PHE A 75 -18.21 0.84 3.91
N ARG A 76 -17.01 1.33 3.61
CA ARG A 76 -16.12 0.78 2.58
C ARG A 76 -14.81 0.28 3.15
N VAL A 77 -14.45 -0.94 2.78
CA VAL A 77 -13.14 -1.56 2.99
C VAL A 77 -12.51 -1.87 1.64
N THR A 78 -11.28 -1.41 1.42
CA THR A 78 -10.47 -1.58 0.20
C THR A 78 -9.26 -2.41 0.57
N LEU A 79 -8.76 -3.27 -0.31
CA LEU A 79 -7.48 -3.98 -0.13
C LEU A 79 -6.46 -3.44 -1.14
N TYR A 80 -5.40 -2.81 -0.64
CA TYR A 80 -4.26 -2.30 -1.42
C TYR A 80 -3.22 -3.39 -1.69
N ASN A 81 -2.53 -3.26 -2.82
CA ASN A 81 -1.38 -4.09 -3.18
C ASN A 81 -0.06 -3.50 -2.60
N ASN A 82 1.07 -4.16 -2.85
CA ASN A 82 2.40 -3.77 -2.35
C ASN A 82 3.18 -2.98 -3.43
N ILE A 83 3.69 -1.78 -3.12
CA ILE A 83 4.41 -0.93 -4.11
C ILE A 83 5.70 -0.38 -3.50
N ALA A 84 6.85 -0.73 -4.09
CA ALA A 84 8.12 -0.06 -3.84
C ALA A 84 9.07 -0.18 -5.04
N PRO A 85 9.85 0.87 -5.35
CA PRO A 85 10.93 0.76 -6.31
C PRO A 85 12.09 -0.04 -5.68
N GLN A 86 12.37 -1.21 -6.25
CA GLN A 86 13.36 -2.19 -5.75
C GLN A 86 14.81 -1.77 -6.04
N VAL A 87 15.04 -0.97 -7.07
CA VAL A 87 16.35 -0.42 -7.44
C VAL A 87 16.19 0.88 -8.18
N VAL A 88 17.18 1.77 -8.04
CA VAL A 88 17.25 3.03 -8.74
C VAL A 88 18.55 3.11 -9.53
N LEU A 89 18.44 3.41 -10.81
CA LEU A 89 19.57 3.73 -11.68
C LEU A 89 19.51 5.23 -12.00
N GLN A 90 20.63 5.94 -11.78
CA GLN A 90 20.71 7.39 -11.91
C GLN A 90 21.78 7.82 -12.93
N GLY A 91 21.44 8.81 -13.76
CA GLY A 91 22.30 9.37 -14.79
C GLY A 91 22.68 10.80 -14.46
N THR A 92 23.84 11.26 -14.95
CA THR A 92 24.29 12.66 -14.88
C THR A 92 23.75 13.51 -16.03
N GLU A 93 23.10 12.86 -17.00
CA GLU A 93 22.50 13.43 -18.20
C GLU A 93 21.21 12.66 -18.53
N PRO A 94 20.35 13.18 -19.43
CA PRO A 94 19.21 12.44 -19.94
C PRO A 94 19.63 11.09 -20.52
N TRP A 95 18.89 10.04 -20.17
CA TRP A 95 19.20 8.68 -20.61
C TRP A 95 19.07 8.53 -22.13
N SER A 96 20.10 8.00 -22.79
CA SER A 96 20.04 7.52 -24.17
C SER A 96 19.75 6.01 -24.22
N THR A 97 19.18 5.55 -25.32
CA THR A 97 18.81 4.14 -25.50
C THR A 97 20.03 3.23 -25.39
N GLY A 98 21.10 3.52 -26.11
CA GLY A 98 22.34 2.74 -26.06
C GLY A 98 22.90 2.58 -24.64
N VAL A 99 22.85 3.65 -23.83
CA VAL A 99 23.36 3.64 -22.45
C VAL A 99 22.51 2.77 -21.52
N LEU A 100 21.18 2.75 -21.67
CA LEU A 100 20.33 1.92 -20.81
C LEU A 100 20.51 0.41 -21.05
N PHE A 101 20.75 -0.01 -22.31
CA PHE A 101 21.01 -1.43 -22.65
C PHE A 101 22.25 -1.97 -21.94
N GLU A 102 23.23 -1.11 -21.70
CA GLU A 102 24.43 -1.48 -20.96
C GLU A 102 24.21 -1.40 -19.44
N ARG A 103 23.51 -0.37 -18.95
CA ARG A 103 23.40 -0.06 -17.51
C ARG A 103 22.36 -0.89 -16.75
N PHE A 104 21.25 -1.26 -17.37
CA PHE A 104 20.15 -1.95 -16.69
C PHE A 104 20.54 -3.35 -16.16
N PRO A 105 21.17 -4.24 -16.95
CA PRO A 105 21.57 -5.56 -16.45
C PRO A 105 22.55 -5.47 -15.27
N GLN A 106 23.43 -4.47 -15.31
CA GLN A 106 24.41 -4.21 -14.25
C GLN A 106 23.73 -3.68 -12.98
N ALA A 107 22.78 -2.75 -13.13
CA ALA A 107 22.13 -2.08 -12.03
C ALA A 107 21.05 -2.93 -11.36
N PHE A 108 20.20 -3.60 -12.14
CA PHE A 108 19.01 -4.28 -11.65
C PHE A 108 19.17 -5.79 -11.51
N GLY A 109 20.16 -6.38 -12.20
CA GLY A 109 20.39 -7.81 -12.20
C GLY A 109 20.44 -8.37 -10.78
N GLN A 110 21.43 -7.97 -9.97
CA GLN A 110 21.62 -8.51 -8.61
C GLN A 110 20.43 -8.31 -7.69
N ALA A 111 19.73 -7.19 -7.85
CA ALA A 111 18.64 -6.82 -6.97
C ALA A 111 17.34 -7.57 -7.25
N ILE A 112 17.23 -8.21 -8.42
CA ILE A 112 16.19 -9.17 -8.72
C ILE A 112 16.86 -10.54 -8.58
N PRO A 113 16.76 -11.26 -7.43
CA PRO A 113 17.35 -12.58 -7.28
C PRO A 113 16.97 -13.51 -8.42
N GLU A 114 17.81 -14.50 -8.80
CA GLU A 114 17.45 -15.46 -9.86
C GLU A 114 16.13 -16.21 -9.55
N SER A 115 15.80 -16.39 -8.26
CA SER A 115 14.51 -16.92 -7.78
C SER A 115 13.31 -15.98 -7.99
N GLU A 116 13.59 -14.70 -8.22
CA GLU A 116 12.64 -13.62 -8.54
C GLU A 116 12.73 -13.17 -10.03
N ARG A 117 13.74 -13.62 -10.81
CA ARG A 117 13.95 -13.29 -12.26
C ARG A 117 13.22 -14.24 -13.22
N PRO A 118 12.94 -13.82 -14.48
CA PRO A 118 12.34 -14.67 -15.52
C PRO A 118 13.38 -15.58 -16.22
N LYS A 119 12.98 -16.80 -16.60
CA LYS A 119 13.84 -17.77 -17.33
C LYS A 119 14.09 -17.35 -18.80
N PRO A 120 15.25 -17.66 -19.42
CA PRO A 120 15.62 -17.25 -20.80
C PRO A 120 14.88 -18.00 -21.92
N VAL A 121 14.77 -17.39 -23.11
CA VAL A 121 14.07 -17.93 -24.31
C VAL A 121 15.08 -18.56 -25.31
N PRO A 122 14.87 -19.80 -25.79
CA PRO A 122 15.76 -20.46 -26.75
C PRO A 122 15.71 -19.80 -28.15
N ALA A 123 16.83 -19.83 -28.89
CA ALA A 123 16.96 -19.20 -30.20
C ALA A 123 16.20 -19.97 -31.31
N THR A 124 15.38 -19.27 -32.11
CA THR A 124 14.82 -19.76 -33.38
C THR A 124 15.77 -19.39 -34.53
N ALA A 125 15.98 -20.32 -35.46
CA ALA A 125 16.88 -20.25 -36.62
C ALA A 125 16.56 -19.14 -37.63
#